data_AF-A0A7V8NWW0-F1
#
_entry.id   AF-A0A7V8NWW0-F1
#
_cell.length_a   1.000
_cell.length_b   1.000
_cell.length_c   1.000
_cell.angle_alpha   90.00
_cell.angle_beta   90.00
_cell.angle_gamma   90.00
#
_symmetry.space_group_name_H-M   'P 1'
#
loop_
_entity.id
_entity.type
_entity.pdbx_description
1 polymer ?
#
loop_
_entity_poly.entity_id
_entity_poly.type
_entity_poly.pdbx_seq_one_letter_code
_entity_poly.pdbx_strand_id
1 'polypeptide(L)'
;MTTRDTIQSYFSGLRQKKDWESFLSHEMTFTSFASPIRRISGKTAFLEGTKRLYSMITTAEVKDLLVEGRKACALTHYELQPPGGRAFASDVAEVFAVQEGRITSFEIYFDSSPFPK
;
A
#
# COMPACT_ATOMS: atom_id res chain seq x y z
N MET A 1 15.71 8.89 -8.53
CA MET A 1 15.05 8.58 -7.25
C MET A 1 15.47 7.18 -6.84
N THR A 2 15.95 6.99 -5.61
CA THR A 2 16.31 5.65 -5.13
C THR A 2 15.04 4.86 -4.75
N THR A 3 15.15 3.54 -4.60
CA THR A 3 14.04 2.70 -4.08
C THR A 3 13.54 3.24 -2.74
N ARG A 4 14.46 3.61 -1.83
CA ARG A 4 14.12 4.19 -0.53
C ARG A 4 13.32 5.49 -0.69
N ASP A 5 13.83 6.43 -1.49
CA ASP A 5 13.16 7.73 -1.69
C ASP A 5 11.76 7.56 -2.29
N THR A 6 11.62 6.68 -3.28
CA THR A 6 10.33 6.39 -3.93
C THR A 6 9.31 5.88 -2.93
N ILE A 7 9.67 4.89 -2.10
CA ILE A 7 8.74 4.32 -1.12
C ILE A 7 8.43 5.31 0.01
N GLN A 8 9.42 6.06 0.50
CA GLN A 8 9.17 7.10 1.50
C GLN A 8 8.26 8.21 0.96
N SER A 9 8.47 8.63 -0.29
CA SER A 9 7.65 9.67 -0.91
C SER A 9 6.23 9.17 -1.20
N TYR A 10 6.09 7.90 -1.59
CA TYR A 10 4.79 7.24 -1.72
C TYR A 10 4.00 7.28 -0.40
N PHE A 11 4.58 6.83 0.72
CA PHE A 11 3.91 6.88 2.02
C PHE A 11 3.69 8.32 2.52
N SER A 12 4.61 9.23 2.25
CA SER A 12 4.41 10.65 2.56
C SER A 12 3.21 11.23 1.80
N GLY A 13 3.08 10.90 0.50
CA GLY A 13 1.93 11.27 -0.31
C GLY A 13 0.63 10.66 0.21
N LEU A 14 0.66 9.40 0.69
CA LEU A 14 -0.50 8.75 1.29
C LEU A 14 -0.97 9.48 2.56
N ARG A 15 -0.05 9.83 3.46
CA ARG A 15 -0.37 10.60 4.67
C ARG A 15 -0.94 11.97 4.34
N GLN A 16 -0.42 12.62 3.31
CA GLN A 16 -0.86 13.94 2.85
C GLN A 16 -2.10 13.87 1.94
N LYS A 17 -2.56 12.65 1.59
CA LYS A 17 -3.63 12.40 0.61
C LYS A 17 -3.39 13.11 -0.73
N LYS A 18 -2.13 13.16 -1.17
CA LYS A 18 -1.70 13.92 -2.35
C LYS A 18 -0.60 13.20 -3.12
N ASP A 19 -0.76 13.14 -4.44
CA ASP A 19 0.23 12.72 -5.44
C ASP A 19 0.87 11.33 -5.25
N TRP A 20 0.37 10.50 -4.33
CA TRP A 20 0.92 9.18 -4.06
C TRP A 20 0.72 8.22 -5.24
N GLU A 21 -0.36 8.40 -6.01
CA GLU A 21 -0.66 7.61 -7.20
C GLU A 21 0.39 7.81 -8.30
N SER A 22 1.11 8.94 -8.29
CA SER A 22 2.14 9.25 -9.29
C SER A 22 3.35 8.31 -9.23
N PHE A 23 3.59 7.69 -8.07
CA PHE A 23 4.65 6.71 -7.86
C PHE A 23 4.30 5.32 -8.41
N LEU A 24 3.06 5.07 -8.80
CA LEU A 24 2.65 3.78 -9.38
C LEU A 24 2.99 3.73 -10.88
N SER A 25 3.61 2.63 -11.32
CA SER A 25 3.77 2.33 -12.75
C SER A 25 2.42 2.03 -13.39
N HIS A 26 2.25 2.35 -14.69
CA HIS A 26 1.02 2.06 -15.43
C HIS A 26 0.70 0.55 -15.44
N GLU A 27 1.72 -0.26 -15.65
CA GLU A 27 1.67 -1.73 -15.73
C GLU A 27 1.88 -2.42 -14.37
N MET A 28 1.70 -1.71 -13.25
CA MET A 28 1.99 -2.29 -11.93
C MET A 28 1.13 -3.53 -11.66
N THR A 29 1.65 -4.46 -10.86
CA THR A 29 0.87 -5.56 -10.30
C THR A 29 0.69 -5.39 -8.81
N PHE A 30 -0.54 -5.58 -8.32
CA PHE A 30 -0.84 -5.64 -6.91
C PHE A 30 -1.29 -7.04 -6.50
N THR A 31 -0.80 -7.54 -5.37
CA THR A 31 -1.27 -8.81 -4.78
C THR A 31 -1.57 -8.64 -3.30
N SER A 32 -2.79 -8.97 -2.88
CA SER A 32 -3.13 -9.15 -1.48
C SER A 32 -3.14 -10.64 -1.16
N PHE A 33 -2.34 -11.03 -0.16
CA PHE A 33 -2.27 -12.41 0.33
C PHE A 33 -3.26 -12.70 1.47
N ALA A 34 -4.21 -11.81 1.73
CA ALA A 34 -5.40 -12.13 2.51
C ALA A 34 -6.23 -13.22 1.79
N SER A 35 -7.07 -13.96 2.52
CA SER A 35 -7.90 -15.02 1.93
C SER A 35 -9.27 -14.51 1.47
N PRO A 36 -9.70 -14.75 0.22
CA PRO A 36 -8.94 -15.38 -0.87
C PRO A 36 -7.88 -14.43 -1.47
N ILE A 37 -6.79 -15.01 -1.98
CA ILE A 37 -5.70 -14.24 -2.62
C ILE A 37 -6.28 -13.43 -3.78
N ARG A 38 -5.96 -12.13 -3.81
CA ARG A 38 -6.45 -11.20 -4.84
C ARG A 38 -5.27 -10.61 -5.60
N ARG A 39 -5.26 -10.76 -6.92
CA ARG A 39 -4.28 -10.15 -7.82
C ARG A 39 -4.95 -9.16 -8.75
N ILE A 40 -4.34 -7.99 -8.93
CA ILE A 40 -4.82 -6.91 -9.78
C ILE A 40 -3.67 -6.45 -10.66
N SER A 41 -3.93 -6.30 -11.97
CA SER A 41 -2.95 -5.81 -12.93
C SER A 41 -3.36 -4.44 -13.47
N GLY A 42 -2.40 -3.52 -13.52
CA GLY A 42 -2.58 -2.16 -14.02
C GLY A 42 -2.97 -1.15 -12.94
N LYS A 43 -2.41 0.06 -13.04
CA LYS A 43 -2.64 1.17 -12.10
C LYS A 43 -4.13 1.51 -11.97
N THR A 44 -4.86 1.61 -13.08
CA THR A 44 -6.28 1.99 -13.06
C THR A 44 -7.11 0.98 -12.27
N ALA A 45 -6.92 -0.32 -12.54
CA ALA A 45 -7.63 -1.38 -11.84
C ALA A 45 -7.24 -1.44 -10.35
N PHE A 46 -5.97 -1.16 -10.03
CA PHE A 46 -5.51 -1.05 -8.65
C PHE A 46 -6.24 0.09 -7.92
N LEU A 47 -6.24 1.31 -8.46
CA LEU A 47 -6.87 2.47 -7.82
C LEU A 47 -8.37 2.26 -7.58
N GLU A 48 -9.10 1.75 -8.57
CA GLU A 48 -10.51 1.41 -8.39
C GLU A 48 -10.70 0.28 -7.38
N GLY A 49 -9.87 -0.77 -7.48
CA GLY A 49 -9.94 -1.96 -6.64
C GLY A 49 -9.59 -1.73 -5.17
N THR A 50 -8.82 -0.68 -4.86
CA THR A 50 -8.38 -0.32 -3.50
C THR A 50 -9.00 0.98 -2.98
N LYS A 51 -9.81 1.68 -3.78
CA LYS A 51 -10.47 2.95 -3.42
C LYS A 51 -11.13 2.94 -2.04
N ARG A 52 -11.88 1.88 -1.73
CA ARG A 52 -12.54 1.72 -0.42
C ARG A 52 -11.52 1.65 0.72
N LEU A 53 -10.44 0.88 0.56
CA LEU A 53 -9.37 0.77 1.56
C LEU A 53 -8.73 2.14 1.81
N TYR A 54 -8.28 2.82 0.76
CA TYR A 54 -7.64 4.13 0.89
C TYR A 54 -8.58 5.18 1.50
N SER A 55 -9.88 5.10 1.24
CA SER A 55 -10.87 6.00 1.86
C SER A 55 -11.03 5.79 3.38
N MET A 56 -10.71 4.60 3.88
CA MET A 56 -10.80 4.28 5.31
C MET A 56 -9.55 4.68 6.10
N ILE A 57 -8.42 4.94 5.44
CA ILE A 57 -7.16 5.26 6.11
C ILE A 57 -7.27 6.62 6.81
N THR A 58 -7.16 6.60 8.13
CA THR A 58 -6.99 7.80 8.95
C THR A 58 -5.52 8.11 9.14
N THR A 59 -4.70 7.10 9.45
CA THR A 59 -3.25 7.22 9.57
C THR A 59 -2.57 6.02 8.92
N ALA A 60 -1.36 6.24 8.38
CA ALA A 60 -0.52 5.23 7.77
C ALA A 60 0.91 5.46 8.22
N GLU A 61 1.35 4.76 9.26
CA GLU A 61 2.68 4.89 9.84
C GLU A 61 3.65 3.86 9.28
N VAL A 62 4.79 4.30 8.74
CA VAL A 62 5.91 3.40 8.39
C VAL A 62 6.77 3.19 9.62
N LYS A 63 6.69 2.00 10.22
CA LYS A 63 7.49 1.59 11.39
C LYS A 63 8.92 1.25 11.01
N ASP A 64 9.10 0.57 9.88
CA ASP A 64 10.42 0.22 9.35
C ASP A 64 10.42 0.16 7.82
N LEU A 65 11.57 0.40 7.21
CA LEU A 65 11.78 0.32 5.76
C LEU A 65 13.11 -0.36 5.44
N LEU A 66 12.99 -1.62 5.03
CA LEU A 66 14.08 -2.48 4.59
C LEU A 66 14.22 -2.35 3.08
N VAL A 67 15.43 -2.11 2.57
CA VAL A 67 15.66 -1.89 1.13
C VAL A 67 16.84 -2.74 0.65
N GLU A 68 16.61 -3.50 -0.42
CA GLU A 68 17.62 -4.32 -1.09
C GLU A 68 17.54 -4.10 -2.61
N GLY A 69 18.46 -3.27 -3.14
CA GLY A 69 18.48 -2.91 -4.55
C GLY A 69 17.15 -2.30 -5.02
N ARG A 70 16.44 -3.04 -5.89
CA ARG A 70 15.12 -2.63 -6.44
C ARG A 70 13.93 -3.09 -5.60
N LYS A 71 14.16 -3.80 -4.49
CA LYS A 71 13.10 -4.29 -3.61
C LYS A 71 13.08 -3.49 -2.31
N ALA A 72 11.90 -3.35 -1.73
CA ALA A 72 11.72 -2.82 -0.39
C ALA A 72 10.64 -3.60 0.35
N CYS A 73 10.77 -3.68 1.67
CA CYS A 73 9.72 -4.11 2.58
C CYS A 73 9.46 -2.99 3.57
N ALA A 74 8.24 -2.46 3.59
CA ALA A 74 7.78 -1.53 4.60
C ALA A 74 6.91 -2.27 5.63
N LEU A 75 7.23 -2.11 6.90
CA LEU A 75 6.34 -2.50 7.98
C LEU A 75 5.51 -1.28 8.36
N THR A 76 4.21 -1.38 8.21
CA THR A 76 3.29 -0.25 8.39
C THR A 76 2.25 -0.54 9.44
N HIS A 77 1.79 0.53 10.10
CA HIS A 77 0.68 0.54 11.03
C HIS A 77 -0.39 1.48 10.52
N TYR A 78 -1.57 0.95 10.26
CA TYR A 78 -2.72 1.71 9.83
C TYR A 78 -3.72 1.86 10.95
N GLU A 79 -4.29 3.05 11.07
CA GLU A 79 -5.61 3.22 11.67
C GLU A 79 -6.64 3.37 10.54
N LEU A 80 -7.73 2.64 10.68
CA LEU A 80 -8.77 2.50 9.67
C LEU A 80 -10.13 2.81 10.28
N GLN A 81 -10.92 3.63 9.60
CA GLN A 81 -12.27 3.99 10.01
C GLN A 81 -13.27 3.64 8.90
N PRO A 82 -13.94 2.48 8.99
CA PRO A 82 -15.02 2.14 8.07
C PRO A 82 -16.19 3.13 8.18
N PRO A 83 -16.93 3.37 7.07
CA PRO A 83 -18.17 4.15 7.12
C PRO A 83 -19.17 3.48 8.08
N GLY A 84 -19.56 4.18 9.14
CA GLY A 84 -20.50 3.67 10.14
C GLY A 84 -19.98 2.54 11.05
N GLY A 85 -18.69 2.19 10.95
CA GLY A 85 -18.06 1.18 11.80
C GLY A 85 -17.25 1.78 12.95
N ARG A 86 -16.62 0.91 13.76
CA ARG A 86 -15.63 1.34 14.76
C ARG A 86 -14.24 1.40 14.11
N ALA A 87 -13.43 2.39 14.49
CA ALA A 87 -12.02 2.41 14.13
C ALA A 87 -11.31 1.14 14.60
N PHE A 88 -10.39 0.64 13.77
CA PHE A 88 -9.50 -0.46 14.12
C PHE A 88 -8.11 -0.20 13.55
N ALA A 89 -7.13 -0.92 14.10
CA ALA A 89 -5.75 -0.84 13.63
C ALA A 89 -5.35 -2.12 12.89
N SER A 90 -4.42 -1.99 11.95
CA SER A 90 -3.84 -3.12 11.22
C SER A 90 -2.36 -2.90 11.00
N ASP A 91 -1.55 -3.88 11.39
CA ASP A 91 -0.16 -3.94 10.96
C ASP A 91 -0.07 -4.69 9.62
N VAL A 92 0.71 -4.15 8.69
CA VAL A 92 0.82 -4.67 7.32
C VAL A 92 2.31 -4.75 6.97
N ALA A 93 2.71 -5.87 6.36
CA ALA A 93 3.98 -5.96 5.66
C ALA A 93 3.73 -5.71 4.17
N GLU A 94 4.41 -4.72 3.62
CA GLU A 94 4.24 -4.25 2.25
C GLU A 94 5.53 -4.44 1.47
N VAL A 95 5.52 -5.35 0.48
CA VAL A 95 6.68 -5.66 -0.34
C VAL A 95 6.55 -4.98 -1.69
N PHE A 96 7.56 -4.19 -2.06
CA PHE A 96 7.59 -3.41 -3.27
C PHE A 96 8.72 -3.84 -4.19
N ALA A 97 8.47 -3.76 -5.49
CA ALA A 97 9.51 -3.65 -6.51
C ALA A 97 9.45 -2.26 -7.15
N VAL A 98 10.61 -1.62 -7.27
CA VAL A 98 10.75 -0.27 -7.84
C VAL A 98 11.67 -0.31 -9.05
N GLN A 99 11.26 0.37 -10.12
CA GLN A 99 12.07 0.59 -11.31
C GLN A 99 11.87 2.03 -11.78
N GLU A 100 12.98 2.73 -12.05
CA GLU A 100 12.97 4.11 -12.57
C GLU A 100 12.10 5.07 -11.72
N GLY A 101 12.13 4.88 -10.40
CA GLY A 101 11.36 5.68 -9.45
C GLY A 101 9.87 5.38 -9.40
N ARG A 102 9.41 4.29 -10.03
CA ARG A 102 8.02 3.83 -10.01
C ARG A 102 7.87 2.44 -9.40
N ILE A 103 6.78 2.23 -8.66
CA ILE A 103 6.38 0.95 -8.09
C ILE A 103 5.81 0.09 -9.22
N THR A 104 6.47 -1.04 -9.49
CA THR A 104 6.07 -2.01 -10.53
C THR A 104 5.40 -3.24 -9.93
N SER A 105 5.71 -3.60 -8.68
CA SER A 105 5.00 -4.61 -7.90
C SER A 105 4.70 -4.09 -6.50
N PHE A 106 3.53 -4.43 -5.98
CA PHE A 106 3.09 -4.11 -4.64
C PHE A 106 2.33 -5.30 -4.03
N GLU A 107 2.91 -5.93 -3.02
CA GLU A 107 2.36 -7.10 -2.35
C GLU A 107 2.09 -6.78 -0.88
N ILE A 108 0.96 -7.24 -0.34
CA ILE A 108 0.60 -6.98 1.06
C ILE A 108 0.27 -8.25 1.82
N TYR A 109 0.71 -8.28 3.08
CA TYR A 109 0.49 -9.34 4.05
C TYR A 109 -0.01 -8.72 5.35
N PHE A 110 -1.17 -9.17 5.84
CA PHE A 110 -1.81 -8.64 7.04
C PHE A 110 -2.83 -9.63 7.61
N ASP A 111 -3.25 -9.42 8.86
CA ASP A 111 -4.39 -10.12 9.43
C ASP A 111 -5.70 -9.52 8.90
N SER A 112 -6.43 -10.31 8.10
CA SER A 112 -7.70 -9.87 7.52
C SER A 112 -8.88 -9.94 8.47
N SER A 113 -8.73 -10.55 9.67
CA SER A 113 -9.82 -10.76 10.62
C SER A 113 -10.57 -9.48 11.04
N PRO A 114 -9.89 -8.34 11.27
CA PRO A 114 -10.55 -7.09 11.65
C PRO A 114 -11.30 -6.37 10.51
N PHE A 115 -11.05 -6.75 9.25
CA PHE A 115 -11.61 -6.05 8.10
C PHE A 115 -13.08 -6.46 7.87
N PRO A 116 -13.96 -5.51 7.54
CA PRO A 116 -15.34 -5.82 7.19
C PRO A 116 -15.39 -6.69 5.93
N LYS A 117 -16.19 -7.75 5.97
CA LYS A 117 -16.43 -8.65 4.83
C LYS A 117 -17.23 -7.95 3.73
#